data_AF-A0A538MKY7-F1
#
_entry.id   AF-A0A538MKY7-F1
#
_cell.length_a   1.000
_cell.length_b   1.000
_cell.length_c   1.000
_cell.angle_alpha   90.00
_cell.angle_beta   90.00
_cell.angle_gamma   90.00
#
_symmetry.space_group_name_H-M   'P 1'
#
loop_
_entity.id
_entity.type
_entity.pdbx_description
1 polymer ?
#
loop_
_entity_poly.entity_id
_entity_poly.type
_entity_poly.pdbx_seq_one_letter_code
_entity_poly.pdbx_strand_id
1 'polypeptide(L)'
;MEVVGDSSRDGDVALVRLAIEGDRIVDADAEGLERPVAGLRLLEAAAVPGETLAADALANALGQVFQAEPDPARVAVAMSGGVDSAVASLHAGPHAIGVTLRLWIDPVAPDSERACCSPEAVIAARETCHARGLPHVTLDLRDEFRRAVVAPFIRGYARGETPNPCIRCNGSFRFAELLAFAKRAGASRLATGHYARIVEHRGRPLLARARDLEKDQTYMLARLDPRLLDRIWFPLGEQTKDETRAEAAAAGISAASRRESQEACFLGGGNYRDFVSRHGLEKQEGEIVDERGNHLGTHGGFWRFTPGQRRGLGVSAREPLYVVSTDPGANTVVVGPRESLGVETISARGRLYVRVNRAEVKWRYRSPAVPAAVEETEHGFRLALDTPAYGVAAGQAAVLYDAGMVVGAGVL
;
A
#
# COMPACT_ATOMS: atom_id res chain seq x y z
N MET A 1 -2.84 5.05 33.72
CA MET A 1 -3.62 4.39 32.64
C MET A 1 -3.20 2.94 32.60
N GLU A 2 -4.13 2.00 32.51
CA GLU A 2 -3.79 0.58 32.35
C GLU A 2 -4.07 0.14 30.91
N VAL A 3 -3.16 -0.65 30.35
CA VAL A 3 -3.34 -1.29 29.04
C VAL A 3 -2.96 -2.75 29.10
N VAL A 4 -3.62 -3.53 28.26
CA VAL A 4 -3.35 -4.96 28.10
C VAL A 4 -3.08 -5.22 26.62
N GLY A 5 -2.06 -6.03 26.35
CA GLY A 5 -1.80 -6.60 25.05
C GLY A 5 -1.75 -8.11 25.15
N ASP A 6 -2.28 -8.78 24.13
CA ASP A 6 -2.31 -10.22 24.01
C ASP A 6 -1.64 -10.67 22.72
N SER A 7 -1.10 -11.89 22.73
CA SER A 7 -0.64 -12.58 21.53
C SER A 7 -0.94 -14.06 21.67
N SER A 8 -1.30 -14.71 20.57
CA SER A 8 -1.54 -16.14 20.54
C SER A 8 -1.05 -16.78 19.26
N ARG A 9 -0.54 -18.00 19.38
CA ARG A 9 -0.06 -18.81 18.26
C ARG A 9 -0.08 -20.28 18.64
N ASP A 10 -0.60 -21.12 17.74
CA ASP A 10 -0.57 -22.59 17.88
C ASP A 10 -1.13 -23.13 19.22
N GLY A 11 -2.05 -22.39 19.85
CA GLY A 11 -2.69 -22.75 21.13
C GLY A 11 -2.05 -22.08 22.35
N ASP A 12 -0.86 -21.52 22.21
CA ASP A 12 -0.18 -20.76 23.26
C ASP A 12 -0.65 -19.31 23.28
N VAL A 13 -0.63 -18.70 24.46
CA VAL A 13 -1.07 -17.31 24.71
C VAL A 13 -0.08 -16.62 25.63
N ALA A 14 0.25 -15.36 25.31
CA ALA A 14 0.95 -14.45 26.22
C ALA A 14 0.08 -13.22 26.47
N LEU A 15 0.14 -12.71 27.70
CA LEU A 15 -0.53 -11.49 28.14
C LEU A 15 0.49 -10.56 28.76
N VAL A 16 0.41 -9.28 28.41
CA VAL A 16 1.20 -8.21 29.01
C VAL A 16 0.25 -7.15 29.53
N ARG A 17 0.35 -6.83 30.82
CA ARG A 17 -0.39 -5.72 31.46
C ARG A 17 0.59 -4.64 31.88
N LEU A 18 0.32 -3.39 31.49
CA LEU A 18 1.14 -2.24 31.84
C LEU A 18 0.30 -1.19 32.56
N ALA A 19 0.79 -0.69 33.69
CA ALA A 19 0.32 0.56 34.29
C ALA A 19 1.26 1.70 33.90
N ILE A 20 0.71 2.77 33.36
CA ILE A 20 1.46 3.85 32.70
C ILE A 20 1.08 5.22 33.29
N GLU A 21 2.09 6.03 33.58
CA GLU A 21 2.00 7.44 33.92
C GLU A 21 2.85 8.26 32.94
N GLY A 22 2.21 9.11 32.13
CA GLY A 22 2.91 9.86 31.09
C GLY A 22 3.52 8.95 30.02
N ASP A 23 4.85 8.96 29.90
CA ASP A 23 5.63 8.08 29.02
C ASP A 23 6.35 6.95 29.78
N ARG A 24 6.03 6.70 31.06
CA ARG A 24 6.69 5.70 31.91
C ARG A 24 5.76 4.57 32.32
N ILE A 25 6.30 3.36 32.34
CA ILE A 25 5.65 2.16 32.89
C ILE A 25 5.94 2.15 34.39
N VAL A 26 4.92 2.33 35.23
CA VAL A 26 5.06 2.34 36.69
C VAL A 26 4.90 0.96 37.32
N ASP A 27 4.16 0.07 36.65
CA ASP A 27 4.01 -1.34 37.01
C ASP A 27 3.79 -2.19 35.76
N ALA A 28 4.23 -3.45 35.78
CA ALA A 28 4.11 -4.35 34.64
C ALA A 28 4.04 -5.82 35.06
N ASP A 29 3.12 -6.54 34.42
CA ASP A 29 3.09 -7.99 34.36
C ASP A 29 3.40 -8.40 32.92
N ALA A 30 4.61 -8.93 32.69
CA ALA A 30 5.17 -9.14 31.35
C ALA A 30 6.24 -10.25 31.35
N GLU A 31 5.82 -11.48 31.65
CA GLU A 31 6.69 -12.66 31.59
C GLU A 31 7.19 -12.96 30.17
N GLY A 32 8.36 -13.63 30.06
CA GLY A 32 8.97 -14.00 28.78
C GLY A 32 9.79 -12.89 28.10
N LEU A 33 9.93 -11.72 28.71
CA LEU A 33 10.85 -10.66 28.26
C LEU A 33 12.26 -10.85 28.82
N GLU A 34 13.29 -10.42 28.08
CA GLU A 34 14.70 -10.56 28.50
C GLU A 34 15.07 -9.67 29.71
N ARG A 35 14.24 -8.67 30.02
CA ARG A 35 14.39 -7.80 31.20
C ARG A 35 13.05 -7.20 31.64
N PRO A 36 12.92 -6.81 32.92
CA PRO A 36 11.75 -6.07 33.38
C PRO A 36 11.54 -4.75 32.62
N VAL A 37 10.27 -4.43 32.36
CA VAL A 37 9.86 -3.18 31.69
C VAL A 37 9.29 -2.12 32.64
N ALA A 38 8.98 -2.49 33.89
CA ALA A 38 8.63 -1.53 34.93
C ALA A 38 9.80 -0.55 35.18
N GLY A 39 9.48 0.74 35.32
CA GLY A 39 10.42 1.86 35.42
C GLY A 39 10.90 2.42 34.09
N LEU A 40 10.73 1.69 32.97
CA LEU A 40 11.17 2.14 31.65
C LEU A 40 10.20 3.15 31.04
N ARG A 41 10.74 4.01 30.17
CA ARG A 41 9.92 4.79 29.24
C ARG A 41 9.36 3.89 28.14
N LEU A 42 8.25 4.28 27.51
CA LEU A 42 7.63 3.51 26.42
C LEU A 42 8.62 3.26 25.26
N LEU A 43 9.46 4.25 24.94
CA LEU A 43 10.50 4.12 23.91
C LEU A 43 11.54 3.05 24.27
N GLU A 44 11.95 2.98 25.54
CA GLU A 44 12.93 2.00 26.02
C GLU A 44 12.32 0.60 26.06
N ALA A 45 11.09 0.48 26.54
CA ALA A 45 10.34 -0.78 26.58
C ALA A 45 10.11 -1.36 25.18
N ALA A 46 9.87 -0.52 24.16
CA ALA A 46 9.71 -0.95 22.77
C ALA A 46 10.98 -1.60 22.16
N ALA A 47 12.15 -1.40 22.77
CA ALA A 47 13.41 -2.02 22.37
C ALA A 47 13.73 -3.30 23.14
N VAL A 48 12.90 -3.70 24.10
CA VAL A 48 13.14 -4.89 24.93
C VAL A 48 12.76 -6.16 24.12
N PRO A 49 13.73 -7.05 23.85
CA PRO A 49 13.47 -8.35 23.26
C PRO A 49 12.87 -9.33 24.27
N GLY A 50 12.40 -10.46 23.77
CA GLY A 50 11.84 -11.54 24.56
C GLY A 50 11.39 -12.68 23.67
N GLU A 51 10.79 -13.69 24.30
CA GLU A 51 10.06 -14.75 23.62
C GLU A 51 9.03 -14.14 22.65
N THR A 52 8.83 -14.77 21.49
CA THR A 52 8.06 -14.18 20.39
C THR A 52 6.67 -13.72 20.82
N LEU A 53 5.94 -14.55 21.58
CA LEU A 53 4.59 -14.23 22.05
C LEU A 53 4.57 -13.11 23.08
N ALA A 54 5.50 -13.11 24.04
CA ALA A 54 5.63 -12.05 25.04
C ALA A 54 5.98 -10.70 24.38
N ALA A 55 6.91 -10.70 23.44
CA ALA A 55 7.29 -9.51 22.69
C ALA A 55 6.15 -8.98 21.79
N ASP A 56 5.35 -9.87 21.19
CA ASP A 56 4.12 -9.48 20.46
C ASP A 56 3.08 -8.88 21.39
N ALA A 57 2.81 -9.50 22.54
CA ALA A 57 1.86 -9.01 23.54
C ALA A 57 2.28 -7.62 24.06
N LEU A 58 3.57 -7.43 24.37
CA LEU A 58 4.12 -6.13 24.73
C LEU A 58 3.93 -5.10 23.60
N ALA A 59 4.24 -5.45 22.36
CA ALA A 59 4.06 -4.55 21.22
C ALA A 59 2.59 -4.13 21.03
N ASN A 60 1.65 -5.06 21.23
CA ASN A 60 0.20 -4.78 21.16
C ASN A 60 -0.28 -3.89 22.32
N ALA A 61 0.28 -4.05 23.52
CA ALA A 61 0.01 -3.16 24.66
C ALA A 61 0.54 -1.74 24.37
N LEU A 62 1.80 -1.64 23.94
CA LEU A 62 2.46 -0.36 23.66
C LEU A 62 1.79 0.39 22.51
N GLY A 63 1.38 -0.28 21.42
CA GLY A 63 0.77 0.37 20.25
C GLY A 63 -0.44 1.25 20.58
N GLN A 64 -1.22 0.86 21.60
CA GLN A 64 -2.41 1.58 22.06
C GLN A 64 -2.08 2.96 22.64
N VAL A 65 -0.90 3.11 23.25
CA VAL A 65 -0.55 4.27 24.10
C VAL A 65 0.78 4.93 23.74
N PHE A 66 1.51 4.37 22.77
CA PHE A 66 2.86 4.80 22.47
C PHE A 66 2.97 6.30 22.20
N GLN A 67 3.86 6.94 22.94
CA GLN A 67 4.27 8.32 22.77
C GLN A 67 5.70 8.48 23.28
N ALA A 68 6.43 9.44 22.74
CA ALA A 68 7.77 9.76 23.19
C ALA A 68 8.06 11.25 23.00
N GLU A 69 8.91 11.80 23.86
CA GLU A 69 9.36 13.20 23.78
C GLU A 69 9.98 13.51 22.40
N PRO A 70 9.72 14.69 21.81
CA PRO A 70 10.31 15.07 20.53
C PRO A 70 11.84 15.01 20.53
N ASP A 71 12.40 14.43 19.48
CA ASP A 71 13.83 14.35 19.23
C ASP A 71 14.11 14.66 17.76
N PRO A 72 14.84 15.76 17.44
CA PRO A 72 15.11 16.14 16.05
C PRO A 72 15.92 15.09 15.28
N ALA A 73 16.69 14.24 15.97
CA ALA A 73 17.47 13.16 15.35
C ALA A 73 16.64 11.90 15.09
N ARG A 74 15.45 11.77 15.69
CA ARG A 74 14.63 10.56 15.60
C ARG A 74 13.91 10.45 14.27
N VAL A 75 13.99 9.26 13.67
CA VAL A 75 13.32 8.90 12.42
C VAL A 75 12.43 7.70 12.67
N ALA A 76 11.14 7.83 12.37
CA ALA A 76 10.23 6.68 12.34
C ALA A 76 10.43 5.93 11.03
N VAL A 77 10.61 4.62 11.06
CA VAL A 77 10.85 3.80 9.88
C VAL A 77 9.70 2.82 9.70
N ALA A 78 9.02 2.88 8.55
CA ALA A 78 7.96 1.93 8.22
C ALA A 78 8.58 0.55 7.90
N MET A 79 8.40 -0.40 8.81
CA MET A 79 8.96 -1.75 8.75
C MET A 79 7.95 -2.74 8.21
N SER A 80 8.23 -3.33 7.04
CA SER A 80 7.37 -4.35 6.40
C SER A 80 7.83 -5.79 6.68
N GLY A 81 8.96 -5.97 7.36
CA GLY A 81 9.63 -7.27 7.52
C GLY A 81 10.38 -7.72 6.25
N GLY A 82 10.53 -6.82 5.27
CA GLY A 82 11.31 -7.04 4.06
C GLY A 82 12.65 -6.32 4.07
N VAL A 83 13.54 -6.74 3.16
CA VAL A 83 14.91 -6.21 3.01
C VAL A 83 14.95 -4.69 2.83
N ASP A 84 14.04 -4.12 2.05
CA ASP A 84 14.04 -2.69 1.75
C ASP A 84 13.80 -1.84 3.01
N SER A 85 12.84 -2.21 3.85
CA SER A 85 12.61 -1.49 5.10
C SER A 85 13.73 -1.69 6.12
N ALA A 86 14.38 -2.85 6.10
CA ALA A 86 15.52 -3.14 6.97
C ALA A 86 16.75 -2.30 6.59
N VAL A 87 16.99 -2.11 5.29
CA VAL A 87 18.02 -1.18 4.81
C VAL A 87 17.63 0.26 5.09
N ALA A 88 16.37 0.64 4.88
CA ALA A 88 15.91 1.98 5.27
C ALA A 88 16.18 2.31 6.76
N SER A 89 16.11 1.32 7.66
CA SER A 89 16.50 1.51 9.07
C SER A 89 18.00 1.56 9.30
N LEU A 90 18.85 1.03 8.41
CA LEU A 90 20.31 1.30 8.43
C LEU A 90 20.57 2.79 8.18
N HIS A 91 19.97 3.35 7.13
CA HIS A 91 20.12 4.76 6.79
C HIS A 91 19.60 5.68 7.89
N ALA A 92 18.50 5.32 8.54
CA ALA A 92 17.94 6.08 9.67
C ALA A 92 18.83 6.10 10.93
N GLY A 93 19.80 5.20 11.03
CA GLY A 93 20.81 5.20 12.10
C GLY A 93 20.26 4.79 13.48
N PRO A 94 21.02 5.06 14.56
CA PRO A 94 20.73 4.55 15.90
C PRO A 94 19.53 5.22 16.58
N HIS A 95 19.07 6.37 16.08
CA HIS A 95 17.87 7.06 16.58
C HIS A 95 16.58 6.59 15.88
N ALA A 96 16.65 5.54 15.06
CA ALA A 96 15.50 5.00 14.37
C ALA A 96 14.50 4.35 15.34
N ILE A 97 13.21 4.49 15.04
CA ILE A 97 12.15 3.68 15.64
C ILE A 97 11.37 2.97 14.55
N GLY A 98 11.33 1.64 14.62
CA GLY A 98 10.55 0.83 13.71
C GLY A 98 9.06 0.93 14.01
N VAL A 99 8.23 0.99 12.97
CA VAL A 99 6.78 0.85 13.08
C VAL A 99 6.23 -0.08 12.02
N THR A 100 5.38 -1.01 12.44
CA THR A 100 4.66 -1.92 11.54
C THR A 100 3.16 -1.73 11.69
N LEU A 101 2.45 -1.62 10.56
CA LEU A 101 1.00 -1.58 10.56
C LEU A 101 0.45 -3.00 10.37
N ARG A 102 -0.35 -3.47 11.32
CA ARG A 102 -1.13 -4.71 11.19
C ARG A 102 -2.46 -4.36 10.53
N LEU A 103 -2.61 -4.70 9.25
CA LEU A 103 -3.66 -4.14 8.39
C LEU A 103 -4.84 -5.06 8.09
N TRP A 104 -4.63 -6.34 7.79
CA TRP A 104 -5.75 -7.19 7.43
C TRP A 104 -5.39 -8.66 7.55
N ILE A 105 -6.35 -9.41 8.09
CA ILE A 105 -6.45 -10.86 8.02
C ILE A 105 -7.87 -11.10 7.52
N ASP A 106 -8.02 -11.79 6.39
CA ASP A 106 -9.35 -12.07 5.86
C ASP A 106 -10.05 -13.10 6.78
N PRO A 107 -11.14 -12.71 7.47
CA PRO A 107 -11.81 -13.60 8.42
C PRO A 107 -12.53 -14.76 7.73
N VAL A 108 -12.78 -14.66 6.43
CA VAL A 108 -13.51 -15.67 5.63
C VAL A 108 -12.53 -16.51 4.80
N ALA A 109 -11.23 -16.16 4.78
CA ALA A 109 -10.25 -16.91 4.01
C ALA A 109 -9.84 -18.23 4.70
N PRO A 110 -9.58 -19.29 3.91
CA PRO A 110 -8.89 -20.49 4.38
C PRO A 110 -7.53 -20.11 5.00
N ASP A 111 -7.05 -20.87 5.98
CA ASP A 111 -5.82 -20.58 6.74
C ASP A 111 -4.61 -20.26 5.83
N SER A 112 -4.52 -20.91 4.67
CA SER A 112 -3.43 -20.74 3.68
C SER A 112 -3.46 -19.43 2.87
N GLU A 113 -4.57 -18.68 2.86
CA GLU A 113 -4.77 -17.46 2.02
C GLU A 113 -4.86 -16.17 2.86
N ARG A 114 -4.59 -16.23 4.17
CA ARG A 114 -4.99 -15.19 5.12
C ARG A 114 -4.21 -13.87 5.14
N ALA A 115 -3.10 -13.69 4.41
CA ALA A 115 -2.19 -12.59 4.78
C ALA A 115 -1.44 -11.82 3.69
N CYS A 116 -1.32 -10.50 3.93
CA CYS A 116 -0.19 -9.68 3.46
C CYS A 116 0.30 -8.63 4.48
N CYS A 117 -0.03 -8.85 5.75
CA CYS A 117 0.80 -8.43 6.88
C CYS A 117 0.77 -9.62 7.83
N SER A 118 1.33 -10.74 7.37
CA SER A 118 1.26 -11.99 8.12
C SER A 118 1.90 -11.79 9.50
N PRO A 119 1.46 -12.50 10.54
CA PRO A 119 2.12 -12.45 11.84
C PRO A 119 3.65 -12.57 11.71
N GLU A 120 4.15 -13.39 10.78
CA GLU A 120 5.58 -13.56 10.50
C GLU A 120 6.24 -12.31 9.90
N ALA A 121 5.53 -11.44 9.18
CA ALA A 121 6.08 -10.18 8.70
C ALA A 121 6.24 -9.15 9.83
N VAL A 122 5.29 -9.12 10.77
CA VAL A 122 5.37 -8.27 11.97
C VAL A 122 6.50 -8.75 12.89
N ILE A 123 6.60 -10.06 13.12
CA ILE A 123 7.67 -10.67 13.89
C ILE A 123 9.03 -10.36 13.25
N ALA A 124 9.21 -10.60 11.95
CA ALA A 124 10.47 -10.32 11.26
C ALA A 124 10.85 -8.83 11.32
N ALA A 125 9.88 -7.92 11.22
CA ALA A 125 10.11 -6.49 11.37
C ALA A 125 10.61 -6.12 12.77
N ARG A 126 9.99 -6.68 13.82
CA ARG A 126 10.38 -6.46 15.21
C ARG A 126 11.78 -7.04 15.49
N GLU A 127 12.01 -8.30 15.13
CA GLU A 127 13.29 -8.97 15.31
C GLU A 127 14.44 -8.22 14.62
N THR A 128 14.20 -7.71 13.40
CA THR A 128 15.17 -6.86 12.68
C THR A 128 15.53 -5.60 13.47
N CYS A 129 14.56 -4.99 14.15
CA CYS A 129 14.82 -3.80 14.98
C CYS A 129 15.56 -4.19 16.27
N HIS A 130 15.06 -5.19 16.99
CA HIS A 130 15.60 -5.64 18.27
C HIS A 130 17.03 -6.17 18.16
N ALA A 131 17.36 -6.92 17.09
CA ALA A 131 18.72 -7.38 16.81
C ALA A 131 19.75 -6.23 16.67
N ARG A 132 19.26 -4.99 16.50
CA ARG A 132 20.05 -3.77 16.36
C ARG A 132 19.85 -2.79 17.52
N GLY A 133 19.15 -3.22 18.58
CA GLY A 133 18.82 -2.39 19.73
C GLY A 133 17.83 -1.26 19.42
N LEU A 134 17.10 -1.34 18.31
CA LEU A 134 16.13 -0.32 17.91
C LEU A 134 14.74 -0.63 18.50
N PRO A 135 14.00 0.38 18.98
CA PRO A 135 12.62 0.20 19.39
C PRO A 135 11.72 -0.12 18.20
N HIS A 136 10.70 -0.94 18.44
CA HIS A 136 9.68 -1.30 17.45
C HIS A 136 8.27 -1.20 18.04
N VAL A 137 7.33 -0.68 17.27
CA VAL A 137 5.91 -0.58 17.63
C VAL A 137 5.03 -1.19 16.55
N THR A 138 4.05 -1.99 16.96
CA THR A 138 2.98 -2.48 16.07
C THR A 138 1.72 -1.66 16.28
N LEU A 139 1.14 -1.17 15.19
CA LEU A 139 -0.17 -0.51 15.20
C LEU A 139 -1.21 -1.44 14.61
N ASP A 140 -2.19 -1.86 15.42
CA ASP A 140 -3.34 -2.59 14.94
C ASP A 140 -4.33 -1.64 14.30
N LEU A 141 -4.48 -1.75 12.97
CA LEU A 141 -5.35 -0.89 12.17
C LEU A 141 -6.25 -1.74 11.27
N ARG A 142 -6.58 -2.96 11.72
CA ARG A 142 -7.33 -3.93 10.90
C ARG A 142 -8.69 -3.41 10.47
N ASP A 143 -9.39 -2.80 11.41
CA ASP A 143 -10.73 -2.27 11.19
C ASP A 143 -10.73 -1.00 10.35
N GLU A 144 -9.78 -0.11 10.60
CA GLU A 144 -9.57 1.13 9.86
C GLU A 144 -9.23 0.81 8.41
N PHE A 145 -8.31 -0.14 8.18
CA PHE A 145 -7.92 -0.59 6.84
C PHE A 145 -9.08 -1.25 6.10
N ARG A 146 -9.88 -2.08 6.78
CA ARG A 146 -11.10 -2.67 6.19
C ARG A 146 -12.03 -1.58 5.67
N ARG A 147 -12.34 -0.58 6.49
CA ARG A 147 -13.24 0.52 6.14
C ARG A 147 -12.65 1.41 5.03
N ALA A 148 -11.36 1.70 5.12
CA ALA A 148 -10.69 2.69 4.28
C ALA A 148 -10.21 2.14 2.93
N VAL A 149 -9.91 0.84 2.81
CA VAL A 149 -9.29 0.24 1.62
C VAL A 149 -10.10 -0.95 1.07
N VAL A 150 -10.42 -1.93 1.91
CA VAL A 150 -11.07 -3.18 1.48
C VAL A 150 -12.52 -2.97 1.04
N ALA A 151 -13.35 -2.36 1.88
CA ALA A 151 -14.75 -2.14 1.56
C ALA A 151 -14.96 -1.25 0.32
N PRO A 152 -14.18 -0.17 0.11
CA PRO A 152 -14.24 0.58 -1.14
C PRO A 152 -13.78 -0.18 -2.37
N PHE A 153 -12.80 -1.09 -2.24
CA PHE A 153 -12.39 -1.97 -3.32
C PHE A 153 -13.55 -2.88 -3.76
N ILE A 154 -14.22 -3.51 -2.80
CA ILE A 154 -15.42 -4.35 -3.06
C ILE A 154 -16.54 -3.51 -3.71
N ARG A 155 -16.84 -2.33 -3.15
CA ARG A 155 -17.85 -1.42 -3.71
C ARG A 155 -17.52 -0.93 -5.12
N GLY A 156 -16.25 -0.75 -5.46
CA GLY A 156 -15.82 -0.38 -6.81
C GLY A 156 -16.19 -1.47 -7.82
N TYR A 157 -15.86 -2.72 -7.51
CA TYR A 157 -16.27 -3.85 -8.35
C TYR A 157 -17.79 -3.99 -8.45
N ALA A 158 -18.53 -3.73 -7.37
CA ALA A 158 -20.00 -3.72 -7.40
C ALA A 158 -20.59 -2.63 -8.32
N ARG A 159 -19.80 -1.60 -8.67
CA ARG A 159 -20.18 -0.53 -9.62
C ARG A 159 -19.56 -0.70 -11.02
N GLY A 160 -18.91 -1.82 -11.31
CA GLY A 160 -18.25 -2.06 -12.60
C GLY A 160 -16.94 -1.31 -12.76
N GLU A 161 -16.39 -0.75 -11.68
CA GLU A 161 -15.08 -0.13 -11.68
C GLU A 161 -13.98 -1.19 -11.51
N THR A 162 -12.75 -0.84 -11.89
CA THR A 162 -11.54 -1.62 -11.57
C THR A 162 -10.68 -0.79 -10.61
N PRO A 163 -10.95 -0.81 -9.30
CA PRO A 163 -10.25 0.04 -8.34
C PRO A 163 -8.78 -0.36 -8.15
N ASN A 164 -7.91 0.64 -7.99
CA ASN A 164 -6.52 0.42 -7.55
C ASN A 164 -6.40 0.65 -6.03
N PRO A 165 -6.37 -0.41 -5.20
CA PRO A 165 -6.34 -0.25 -3.75
C PRO A 165 -5.00 0.29 -3.23
N CYS A 166 -3.90 0.05 -3.93
CA CYS A 166 -2.56 0.47 -3.49
C CYS A 166 -2.37 1.99 -3.59
N ILE A 167 -2.84 2.61 -4.67
CA ILE A 167 -2.89 4.07 -4.84
C ILE A 167 -3.68 4.72 -3.70
N ARG A 168 -4.83 4.14 -3.35
CA ARG A 168 -5.69 4.65 -2.27
C ARG A 168 -5.03 4.45 -0.90
N CYS A 169 -4.53 3.25 -0.64
CA CYS A 169 -3.86 2.90 0.60
C CYS A 169 -2.68 3.84 0.88
N ASN A 170 -1.76 3.99 -0.08
CA ASN A 170 -0.61 4.88 0.10
C ASN A 170 -1.01 6.35 0.12
N GLY A 171 -1.94 6.77 -0.75
CA GLY A 171 -2.31 8.18 -0.89
C GLY A 171 -3.09 8.77 0.28
N SER A 172 -3.91 7.98 0.99
CA SER A 172 -4.81 8.54 2.02
C SER A 172 -4.89 7.76 3.32
N PHE A 173 -4.30 6.57 3.42
CA PHE A 173 -4.40 5.73 4.61
C PHE A 173 -3.02 5.49 5.25
N ARG A 174 -2.18 4.66 4.63
CA ARG A 174 -0.90 4.21 5.16
C ARG A 174 0.00 5.38 5.59
N PHE A 175 0.21 6.36 4.71
CA PHE A 175 1.07 7.50 5.05
C PHE A 175 0.44 8.43 6.08
N ALA A 176 -0.89 8.55 6.12
CA ALA A 176 -1.55 9.33 7.16
C ALA A 176 -1.30 8.71 8.55
N GLU A 177 -1.50 7.40 8.67
CA GLU A 177 -1.26 6.65 9.91
C GLU A 177 0.21 6.66 10.32
N LEU A 178 1.13 6.46 9.37
CA LEU A 178 2.58 6.50 9.64
C LEU A 178 3.06 7.90 10.04
N LEU A 179 2.56 8.97 9.42
CA LEU A 179 2.93 10.34 9.78
C LEU A 179 2.33 10.75 11.13
N ALA A 180 1.13 10.27 11.46
CA ALA A 180 0.50 10.44 12.76
C ALA A 180 1.32 9.72 13.86
N PHE A 181 1.74 8.48 13.58
CA PHE A 181 2.66 7.75 14.46
C PHE A 181 4.00 8.48 14.62
N ALA A 182 4.64 8.90 13.52
CA ALA A 182 5.91 9.61 13.58
C ALA A 182 5.83 10.84 14.48
N LYS A 183 4.71 11.58 14.42
CA LYS A 183 4.44 12.70 15.34
C LYS A 183 4.34 12.24 16.80
N ARG A 184 3.56 11.21 17.11
CA ARG A 184 3.41 10.66 18.47
C ARG A 184 4.73 10.13 19.04
N ALA A 185 5.53 9.50 18.18
CA ALA A 185 6.83 8.96 18.53
C ALA A 185 7.91 10.05 18.64
N GLY A 186 7.58 11.33 18.51
CA GLY A 186 8.54 12.42 18.60
C GLY A 186 9.57 12.45 17.47
N ALA A 187 9.29 11.79 16.33
CA ALA A 187 10.19 11.71 15.20
C ALA A 187 10.04 12.93 14.27
N SER A 188 11.18 13.46 13.81
CA SER A 188 11.23 14.58 12.87
C SER A 188 10.82 14.17 11.45
N ARG A 189 11.11 12.92 11.07
CA ARG A 189 10.82 12.36 9.74
C ARG A 189 10.29 10.94 9.79
N LEU A 190 9.59 10.56 8.73
CA LEU A 190 9.17 9.20 8.41
C LEU A 190 10.01 8.67 7.24
N ALA A 191 10.80 7.63 7.47
CA ALA A 191 11.48 6.87 6.42
C ALA A 191 10.65 5.67 5.97
N THR A 192 10.70 5.35 4.68
CA THR A 192 10.12 4.11 4.16
C THR A 192 11.07 3.47 3.14
N GLY A 193 11.02 2.15 3.00
CA GLY A 193 11.80 1.42 2.00
C GLY A 193 11.28 1.55 0.56
N HIS A 194 10.60 2.63 0.20
CA HIS A 194 10.14 2.83 -1.17
C HIS A 194 11.25 3.40 -2.06
N TYR A 195 11.29 2.91 -3.30
CA TYR A 195 12.13 3.44 -4.37
C TYR A 195 11.40 4.61 -5.02
N ALA A 196 11.64 5.79 -4.47
CA ALA A 196 11.19 7.07 -5.01
C ALA A 196 12.11 8.17 -4.48
N ARG A 197 12.07 9.35 -5.10
CA ARG A 197 12.84 10.51 -4.66
C ARG A 197 11.92 11.69 -4.36
N ILE A 198 12.44 12.64 -3.60
CA ILE A 198 11.79 13.95 -3.39
C ILE A 198 12.76 14.98 -3.93
N VAL A 199 12.31 15.78 -4.90
CA VAL A 199 13.13 16.80 -5.55
C VAL A 199 12.35 18.11 -5.63
N GLU A 200 13.06 19.22 -5.55
CA GLU A 200 12.49 20.54 -5.85
C GLU A 200 12.19 20.63 -7.35
N HIS A 201 10.94 20.92 -7.70
CA HIS A 201 10.53 21.14 -9.08
C HIS A 201 9.50 22.25 -9.15
N ARG A 202 9.79 23.29 -9.94
CA ARG A 202 8.94 24.49 -10.08
C ARG A 202 8.61 25.14 -8.72
N GLY A 203 9.60 25.20 -7.83
CA GLY A 203 9.52 25.91 -6.54
C GLY A 203 8.77 25.17 -5.44
N ARG A 204 8.67 23.84 -5.52
CA ARG A 204 8.12 23.01 -4.45
C ARG A 204 8.69 21.59 -4.47
N PRO A 205 8.71 20.89 -3.33
CA PRO A 205 9.07 19.48 -3.28
C PRO A 205 8.00 18.64 -3.98
N LEU A 206 8.42 17.79 -4.92
CA LEU A 206 7.59 16.81 -5.59
C LEU A 206 8.22 15.42 -5.51
N LEU A 207 7.37 14.40 -5.63
CA LEU A 207 7.81 13.04 -5.80
C LEU A 207 8.45 12.87 -7.19
N ALA A 208 9.61 12.22 -7.27
CA ALA A 208 10.32 11.95 -8.51
C ALA A 208 10.67 10.47 -8.65
N ARG A 209 10.79 10.02 -9.90
CA ARG A 209 11.16 8.64 -10.20
C ARG A 209 12.47 8.26 -9.51
N ALA A 210 12.54 7.04 -9.00
CA ALA A 210 13.77 6.49 -8.45
C ALA A 210 14.89 6.41 -9.50
N ARG A 211 16.14 6.30 -9.05
CA ARG A 211 17.27 5.96 -9.92
C ARG A 211 17.04 4.60 -10.61
N ASP A 212 16.52 3.63 -9.88
CA ASP A 212 16.09 2.33 -10.41
C ASP A 212 14.68 2.41 -10.99
N LEU A 213 14.59 2.56 -12.32
CA LEU A 213 13.31 2.68 -13.02
C LEU A 213 12.49 1.38 -13.03
N GLU A 214 13.12 0.22 -12.84
CA GLU A 214 12.40 -1.06 -12.77
C GLU A 214 11.71 -1.24 -11.42
N LYS A 215 12.27 -0.64 -10.37
CA LYS A 215 11.70 -0.62 -9.03
C LYS A 215 10.96 0.67 -8.68
N ASP A 216 10.85 1.61 -9.61
CA ASP A 216 10.17 2.88 -9.37
C ASP A 216 8.75 2.71 -8.80
N GLN A 217 8.53 3.23 -7.61
CA GLN A 217 7.25 3.13 -6.91
C GLN A 217 6.44 4.42 -6.92
N THR A 218 6.87 5.44 -7.68
CA THR A 218 6.19 6.74 -7.72
C THR A 218 4.74 6.64 -8.16
N TYR A 219 4.40 5.70 -9.02
CA TYR A 219 3.03 5.46 -9.44
C TYR A 219 2.13 5.16 -8.24
N MET A 220 2.52 4.25 -7.35
CA MET A 220 1.71 3.87 -6.18
C MET A 220 1.66 4.97 -5.11
N LEU A 221 2.67 5.83 -5.10
CA LEU A 221 2.83 6.96 -4.18
C LEU A 221 2.29 8.28 -4.74
N ALA A 222 1.80 8.29 -5.99
CA ALA A 222 1.51 9.52 -6.73
C ALA A 222 0.45 10.42 -6.06
N ARG A 223 -0.42 9.84 -5.24
CA ARG A 223 -1.46 10.57 -4.50
C ARG A 223 -1.00 11.17 -3.16
N LEU A 224 0.27 11.02 -2.79
CA LEU A 224 0.83 11.71 -1.63
C LEU A 224 0.67 13.23 -1.78
N ASP A 225 0.31 13.88 -0.67
CA ASP A 225 0.21 15.33 -0.65
C ASP A 225 1.61 15.96 -0.64
N PRO A 226 1.96 16.81 -1.63
CA PRO A 226 3.28 17.44 -1.64
C PRO A 226 3.61 18.23 -0.37
N ARG A 227 2.59 18.73 0.35
CA ARG A 227 2.78 19.46 1.62
C ARG A 227 3.30 18.57 2.76
N LEU A 228 3.27 17.25 2.60
CA LEU A 228 3.75 16.29 3.59
C LEU A 228 5.15 15.77 3.24
N LEU A 229 5.70 16.08 2.06
CA LEU A 229 6.94 15.49 1.58
C LEU A 229 8.15 15.91 2.41
N ASP A 230 8.16 17.11 3.00
CA ASP A 230 9.25 17.57 3.89
C ASP A 230 9.42 16.69 5.15
N ARG A 231 8.38 15.95 5.52
CA ARG A 231 8.39 15.01 6.65
C ARG A 231 8.67 13.57 6.24
N ILE A 232 8.80 13.29 4.95
CA ILE A 232 8.98 11.95 4.40
C ILE A 232 10.39 11.81 3.84
N TRP A 233 10.97 10.63 4.00
CA TRP A 233 12.27 10.29 3.45
C TRP A 233 12.24 8.92 2.78
N PHE A 234 12.80 8.85 1.57
CA PHE A 234 12.97 7.64 0.79
C PHE A 234 14.46 7.34 0.62
N PRO A 235 15.11 6.71 1.62
CA PRO A 235 16.56 6.48 1.60
C PRO A 235 17.02 5.63 0.41
N LEU A 236 16.15 4.81 -0.17
CA LEU A 236 16.48 3.93 -1.29
C LEU A 236 16.26 4.58 -2.67
N GLY A 237 15.83 5.84 -2.72
CA GLY A 237 15.50 6.53 -3.98
C GLY A 237 16.67 6.66 -4.95
N GLU A 238 17.90 6.68 -4.43
CA GLU A 238 19.15 6.78 -5.19
C GLU A 238 19.90 5.44 -5.31
N GLN A 239 19.28 4.34 -4.88
CA GLN A 239 19.85 3.00 -4.95
C GLN A 239 19.15 2.14 -6.01
N THR A 240 19.90 1.19 -6.56
CA THR A 240 19.35 0.04 -7.29
C THR A 240 18.95 -1.06 -6.33
N LYS A 241 18.05 -1.95 -6.76
CA LYS A 241 17.66 -3.11 -5.92
C LYS A 241 18.85 -3.97 -5.50
N ASP A 242 19.83 -4.10 -6.38
CA ASP A 242 20.99 -4.94 -6.13
C ASP A 242 21.97 -4.27 -5.17
N GLU A 243 22.12 -2.94 -5.22
CA GLU A 243 22.84 -2.16 -4.19
C GLU A 243 22.17 -2.36 -2.82
N THR A 244 20.84 -2.24 -2.73
CA THR A 244 20.09 -2.48 -1.47
C THR A 244 20.32 -3.90 -0.94
N ARG A 245 20.32 -4.91 -1.80
CA ARG A 245 20.58 -6.32 -1.39
C ARG A 245 22.01 -6.51 -0.89
N ALA A 246 22.99 -5.90 -1.56
CA ALA A 246 24.38 -5.95 -1.15
C ALA A 246 24.59 -5.27 0.21
N GLU A 247 23.95 -4.12 0.43
CA GLU A 247 23.97 -3.40 1.71
C GLU A 247 23.37 -4.25 2.85
N ALA A 248 22.22 -4.87 2.61
CA ALA A 248 21.59 -5.77 3.58
C ALA A 248 22.51 -6.95 3.95
N ALA A 249 23.14 -7.58 2.95
CA ALA A 249 24.07 -8.69 3.16
C ALA A 249 25.29 -8.26 3.97
N ALA A 250 25.87 -7.09 3.67
CA ALA A 250 27.01 -6.53 4.41
C ALA A 250 26.66 -6.23 5.88
N ALA A 251 25.40 -5.86 6.15
CA ALA A 251 24.91 -5.61 7.50
C ALA A 251 24.44 -6.88 8.24
N GLY A 252 24.61 -8.08 7.66
CA GLY A 252 24.14 -9.34 8.24
C GLY A 252 22.62 -9.46 8.34
N ILE A 253 21.87 -8.62 7.61
CA ILE A 253 20.41 -8.68 7.56
C ILE A 253 20.06 -9.85 6.64
N SER A 254 19.51 -10.91 7.22
CA SER A 254 18.98 -12.03 6.44
C SER A 254 17.91 -11.51 5.51
N ALA A 255 18.22 -11.45 4.22
CA ALA A 255 17.24 -11.19 3.18
C ALA A 255 16.35 -12.44 3.12
N ALA A 256 15.32 -12.50 3.97
CA ALA A 256 14.28 -13.49 3.82
C ALA A 256 13.83 -13.40 2.36
N SER A 257 14.04 -14.49 1.61
CA SER A 257 13.74 -14.58 0.18
C SER A 257 12.23 -14.62 -0.02
N ARG A 258 11.53 -13.56 0.40
CA ARG A 258 10.12 -13.35 0.14
C ARG A 258 10.01 -12.78 -1.26
N ARG A 259 9.21 -13.47 -2.09
CA ARG A 259 8.75 -12.91 -3.35
C ARG A 259 8.11 -11.55 -3.07
N GLU A 260 8.51 -10.54 -3.85
CA GLU A 260 7.82 -9.26 -3.84
C GLU A 260 6.34 -9.49 -4.16
N SER A 261 5.45 -9.04 -3.29
CA SER A 261 4.00 -9.15 -3.52
C SER A 261 3.62 -8.28 -4.72
N GLN A 262 3.19 -8.91 -5.81
CA GLN A 262 2.75 -8.24 -7.03
C GLN A 262 1.26 -7.92 -7.02
N GLU A 263 0.51 -8.45 -6.04
CA GLU A 263 -0.93 -8.30 -5.93
C GLU A 263 -1.32 -7.38 -4.77
N ALA A 264 -2.58 -6.94 -4.74
CA ALA A 264 -3.10 -6.17 -3.62
C ALA A 264 -2.95 -6.97 -2.34
N CYS A 265 -2.40 -6.33 -1.30
CA CYS A 265 -1.94 -7.01 -0.11
C CYS A 265 -3.03 -7.92 0.49
N PHE A 266 -4.23 -7.42 0.72
CA PHE A 266 -5.29 -8.18 1.39
C PHE A 266 -5.84 -9.37 0.59
N LEU A 267 -5.40 -9.62 -0.64
CA LEU A 267 -5.79 -10.79 -1.43
C LEU A 267 -5.03 -12.06 -1.04
N GLY A 268 -3.89 -11.95 -0.33
CA GLY A 268 -3.15 -13.12 0.16
C GLY A 268 -2.58 -14.03 -0.95
N GLY A 269 -2.37 -13.51 -2.16
CA GLY A 269 -1.96 -14.29 -3.34
C GLY A 269 -3.12 -14.98 -4.07
N GLY A 270 -4.36 -14.73 -3.63
CA GLY A 270 -5.58 -15.19 -4.28
C GLY A 270 -6.09 -14.22 -5.36
N ASN A 271 -6.94 -14.73 -6.24
CA ASN A 271 -7.57 -13.94 -7.28
C ASN A 271 -8.62 -13.00 -6.69
N TYR A 272 -8.63 -11.73 -7.12
CA TYR A 272 -9.61 -10.74 -6.70
C TYR A 272 -11.06 -11.23 -6.88
N ARG A 273 -11.32 -12.07 -7.90
CA ARG A 273 -12.67 -12.58 -8.16
C ARG A 273 -13.19 -13.44 -7.03
N ASP A 274 -12.33 -14.27 -6.46
CA ASP A 274 -12.73 -15.19 -5.39
C ASP A 274 -12.84 -14.40 -4.08
N PHE A 275 -11.93 -13.46 -3.85
CA PHE A 275 -12.02 -12.51 -2.74
C PHE A 275 -13.34 -11.73 -2.75
N VAL A 276 -13.64 -11.02 -3.84
CA VAL A 276 -14.84 -10.19 -3.97
C VAL A 276 -16.12 -11.04 -3.83
N SER A 277 -16.09 -12.29 -4.31
CA SER A 277 -17.21 -13.23 -4.14
C SER A 277 -17.45 -13.62 -2.69
N ARG A 278 -16.41 -13.96 -1.94
CA ARG A 278 -16.50 -14.30 -0.51
C ARG A 278 -16.96 -13.12 0.36
N HIS A 279 -16.76 -11.89 -0.12
CA HIS A 279 -17.17 -10.67 0.57
C HIS A 279 -18.50 -10.09 0.04
N GLY A 280 -19.34 -10.92 -0.59
CA GLY A 280 -20.76 -10.62 -0.80
C GLY A 280 -21.18 -10.26 -2.24
N LEU A 281 -20.27 -10.28 -3.22
CA LEU A 281 -20.69 -10.20 -4.63
C LEU A 281 -20.93 -11.60 -5.19
N GLU A 282 -22.19 -12.00 -5.18
CA GLU A 282 -22.59 -13.32 -5.67
C GLU A 282 -22.42 -13.44 -7.19
N LYS A 283 -22.25 -14.69 -7.64
CA LYS A 283 -22.26 -15.00 -9.07
C LYS A 283 -23.70 -14.88 -9.55
N GLN A 284 -23.91 -14.00 -10.52
CA GLN A 284 -25.20 -13.81 -11.18
C GLN A 284 -24.99 -13.97 -12.68
N GLU A 285 -25.75 -14.87 -13.29
CA GLU A 285 -25.66 -15.07 -14.73
C GLU A 285 -26.05 -13.78 -15.47
N GLY A 286 -25.23 -13.40 -16.44
CA GLY A 286 -25.40 -12.21 -17.27
C GLY A 286 -24.93 -12.48 -18.69
N GLU A 287 -25.23 -11.55 -19.60
CA GLU A 287 -24.97 -11.70 -21.02
C GLU A 287 -23.64 -11.07 -21.44
N ILE A 288 -22.93 -11.75 -22.33
CA ILE A 288 -21.83 -11.19 -23.12
C ILE A 288 -22.40 -10.80 -24.48
N VAL A 289 -22.31 -9.53 -24.82
CA VAL A 289 -22.84 -8.98 -26.08
C VAL A 289 -21.76 -8.28 -26.89
N ASP A 290 -21.94 -8.18 -28.20
CA ASP A 290 -21.12 -7.30 -29.03
C ASP A 290 -21.56 -5.82 -28.90
N GLU A 291 -20.83 -4.92 -29.55
CA GLU A 291 -21.14 -3.48 -29.55
C GLU A 291 -22.48 -3.12 -30.22
N ARG A 292 -23.11 -4.06 -30.91
CA ARG A 292 -24.45 -3.91 -31.52
C ARG A 292 -25.55 -4.50 -30.63
N GLY A 293 -25.19 -5.09 -29.49
CA GLY A 293 -26.10 -5.77 -28.59
C GLY A 293 -26.44 -7.20 -28.98
N ASN A 294 -25.73 -7.80 -29.96
CA ASN A 294 -25.95 -9.20 -30.29
C ASN A 294 -25.37 -10.10 -29.21
N HIS A 295 -26.16 -11.05 -28.73
CA HIS A 295 -25.74 -12.03 -27.73
C HIS A 295 -24.65 -12.97 -28.29
N LEU A 296 -23.55 -13.12 -27.54
CA LEU A 296 -22.41 -13.96 -27.87
C LEU A 296 -22.17 -15.10 -26.88
N GLY A 297 -22.73 -15.01 -25.66
CA GLY A 297 -22.58 -16.01 -24.61
C GLY A 297 -22.97 -15.45 -23.24
N THR A 298 -22.71 -16.21 -22.17
CA THR A 298 -23.05 -15.82 -20.81
C THR A 298 -21.82 -15.76 -19.89
N HIS A 299 -21.98 -15.10 -18.74
CA HIS A 299 -20.93 -15.01 -17.72
C HIS A 299 -21.52 -15.05 -16.30
N GLY A 300 -20.67 -15.36 -15.30
CA GLY A 300 -21.08 -15.42 -13.89
C GLY A 300 -21.02 -14.09 -13.12
N GLY A 301 -21.35 -12.97 -13.76
CA GLY A 301 -21.37 -11.62 -13.17
C GLY A 301 -20.36 -10.64 -13.79
N PHE A 302 -20.80 -9.40 -14.06
CA PHE A 302 -20.01 -8.39 -14.79
C PHE A 302 -18.70 -8.01 -14.06
N TRP A 303 -18.71 -8.02 -12.72
CA TRP A 303 -17.57 -7.65 -11.86
C TRP A 303 -16.34 -8.56 -12.03
N ARG A 304 -16.51 -9.71 -12.72
CA ARG A 304 -15.43 -10.64 -13.07
C ARG A 304 -14.61 -10.18 -14.27
N PHE A 305 -14.96 -9.06 -14.90
CA PHE A 305 -14.36 -8.55 -16.11
C PHE A 305 -13.77 -7.16 -15.89
N THR A 306 -12.71 -6.86 -16.62
CA THR A 306 -12.04 -5.56 -16.58
C THR A 306 -11.88 -5.05 -18.01
N PRO A 307 -12.18 -3.77 -18.30
CA PRO A 307 -11.93 -3.19 -19.62
C PRO A 307 -10.52 -3.45 -20.14
N GLY A 308 -10.43 -3.91 -21.39
CA GLY A 308 -9.22 -4.39 -22.05
C GLY A 308 -8.83 -5.85 -21.76
N GLN A 309 -9.61 -6.61 -20.98
CA GLN A 309 -9.40 -8.04 -20.78
C GLN A 309 -9.69 -8.81 -22.07
N ARG A 310 -8.76 -9.69 -22.48
CA ARG A 310 -8.92 -10.60 -23.64
C ARG A 310 -9.20 -12.05 -23.24
N ARG A 311 -8.53 -12.54 -22.20
CA ARG A 311 -8.59 -13.96 -21.81
C ARG A 311 -9.79 -14.20 -20.88
N GLY A 312 -10.32 -15.42 -20.90
CA GLY A 312 -11.38 -15.83 -19.98
C GLY A 312 -12.77 -15.25 -20.30
N LEU A 313 -13.01 -14.86 -21.56
CA LEU A 313 -14.33 -14.38 -22.00
C LEU A 313 -15.33 -15.53 -22.18
N GLY A 314 -14.88 -16.73 -22.55
CA GLY A 314 -15.78 -17.88 -22.75
C GLY A 314 -16.60 -17.83 -24.05
N VAL A 315 -16.30 -16.88 -24.96
CA VAL A 315 -16.96 -16.74 -26.26
C VAL A 315 -16.02 -17.14 -27.41
N SER A 316 -16.58 -17.77 -28.45
CA SER A 316 -15.86 -18.10 -29.68
C SER A 316 -16.17 -17.05 -30.75
N ALA A 317 -15.13 -16.42 -31.29
CA ALA A 317 -15.24 -15.41 -32.34
C ALA A 317 -14.14 -15.59 -33.38
N ARG A 318 -14.41 -15.15 -34.62
CA ARG A 318 -13.43 -15.23 -35.73
C ARG A 318 -12.20 -14.37 -35.48
N GLU A 319 -12.37 -13.27 -34.75
CA GLU A 319 -11.32 -12.33 -34.40
C GLU A 319 -11.19 -12.19 -32.88
N PRO A 320 -10.02 -11.80 -32.35
CA PRO A 320 -9.83 -11.61 -30.92
C PRO A 320 -10.73 -10.50 -30.36
N LEU A 321 -11.58 -10.85 -29.39
CA LEU A 321 -12.42 -9.89 -28.67
C LEU A 321 -11.80 -9.46 -27.34
N TYR A 322 -12.16 -8.25 -26.91
CA TYR A 322 -11.75 -7.63 -25.66
C TYR A 322 -12.98 -7.05 -24.95
N VAL A 323 -12.97 -7.05 -23.62
CA VAL A 323 -13.99 -6.32 -22.83
C VAL A 323 -13.86 -4.84 -23.10
N VAL A 324 -14.86 -4.24 -23.73
CA VAL A 324 -14.94 -2.78 -23.98
C VAL A 324 -15.46 -2.07 -22.74
N SER A 325 -16.57 -2.57 -22.18
CA SER A 325 -17.21 -2.02 -21.00
C SER A 325 -18.00 -3.10 -20.24
N THR A 326 -18.42 -2.74 -19.03
CA THR A 326 -19.33 -3.56 -18.21
C THR A 326 -20.49 -2.68 -17.77
N ASP A 327 -21.71 -3.21 -17.81
CA ASP A 327 -22.91 -2.56 -17.31
C ASP A 327 -23.41 -3.29 -16.04
N PRO A 328 -23.24 -2.68 -14.84
CA PRO A 328 -23.73 -3.25 -13.60
C PRO A 328 -25.27 -3.33 -13.52
N GLY A 329 -25.99 -2.40 -14.14
CA GLY A 329 -27.44 -2.33 -14.08
C GLY A 329 -28.11 -3.42 -14.91
N ALA A 330 -27.55 -3.70 -16.09
CA ALA A 330 -28.01 -4.79 -16.95
C ALA A 330 -27.32 -6.15 -16.67
N ASN A 331 -26.28 -6.17 -15.82
CA ASN A 331 -25.37 -7.31 -15.64
C ASN A 331 -24.81 -7.82 -16.99
N THR A 332 -24.34 -6.90 -17.83
CA THR A 332 -23.88 -7.19 -19.19
C THR A 332 -22.40 -6.87 -19.36
N VAL A 333 -21.70 -7.67 -20.16
CA VAL A 333 -20.32 -7.42 -20.59
C VAL A 333 -20.32 -7.15 -22.09
N VAL A 334 -19.90 -5.95 -22.49
CA VAL A 334 -19.76 -5.59 -23.91
C VAL A 334 -18.36 -5.95 -24.37
N VAL A 335 -18.26 -6.72 -25.46
CA VAL A 335 -17.00 -7.09 -26.08
C VAL A 335 -16.90 -6.59 -27.51
N GLY A 336 -15.69 -6.28 -27.93
CA GLY A 336 -15.41 -5.74 -29.26
C GLY A 336 -13.98 -6.00 -29.69
N PRO A 337 -13.63 -5.60 -30.93
CA PRO A 337 -12.26 -5.67 -31.41
C PRO A 337 -11.36 -4.69 -30.62
N ARG A 338 -10.04 -4.78 -30.82
CA ARG A 338 -9.07 -4.00 -30.03
C ARG A 338 -9.25 -2.49 -30.24
N GLU A 339 -9.65 -2.11 -31.44
CA GLU A 339 -9.80 -0.74 -31.91
C GLU A 339 -10.88 -0.01 -31.10
N SER A 340 -11.92 -0.71 -30.65
CA SER A 340 -13.01 -0.16 -29.83
C SER A 340 -12.58 0.24 -28.40
N LEU A 341 -11.39 -0.18 -27.96
CA LEU A 341 -10.81 0.25 -26.68
C LEU A 341 -10.05 1.58 -26.77
N GLY A 342 -9.79 2.06 -27.99
CA GLY A 342 -8.95 3.23 -28.23
C GLY A 342 -9.65 4.50 -27.75
N VAL A 343 -9.06 5.17 -26.77
CA VAL A 343 -9.52 6.50 -26.33
C VAL A 343 -8.42 7.52 -26.51
N GLU A 344 -8.76 8.68 -27.07
CA GLU A 344 -7.83 9.79 -27.29
C GLU A 344 -7.92 10.84 -26.17
N THR A 345 -9.02 10.86 -25.43
CA THR A 345 -9.24 11.78 -24.31
C THR A 345 -9.56 11.02 -23.04
N ILE A 346 -8.92 11.41 -21.94
CA ILE A 346 -9.14 10.86 -20.62
C ILE A 346 -9.51 11.99 -19.65
N SER A 347 -10.50 11.79 -18.79
CA SER A 347 -10.78 12.67 -17.66
C SER A 347 -10.44 11.96 -16.36
N ALA A 348 -9.85 12.67 -15.40
CA ALA A 348 -9.55 12.11 -14.09
C ALA A 348 -9.94 13.09 -12.99
N ARG A 349 -10.54 12.55 -11.92
CA ARG A 349 -10.81 13.30 -10.68
C ARG A 349 -9.58 13.28 -9.79
N GLY A 350 -9.07 14.45 -9.43
CA GLY A 350 -7.79 14.55 -8.74
C GLY A 350 -7.31 16.00 -8.66
N ARG A 351 -6.01 16.20 -8.78
CA ARG A 351 -5.44 17.55 -8.84
C ARG A 351 -4.10 17.54 -9.58
N LEU A 352 -3.78 18.69 -10.16
CA LEU A 352 -2.40 19.02 -10.50
C LEU A 352 -1.69 19.50 -9.24
N TYR A 353 -0.47 19.03 -9.09
CA TYR A 353 0.44 19.50 -8.06
C TYR A 353 1.14 20.77 -8.55
N VAL A 354 1.62 20.78 -9.78
CA VAL A 354 2.14 21.97 -10.44
C VAL A 354 1.42 22.14 -11.76
N ARG A 355 1.18 23.39 -12.15
CA ARG A 355 0.58 23.68 -13.46
C ARG A 355 1.52 23.23 -14.56
N VAL A 356 0.99 22.42 -15.47
CA VAL A 356 1.66 21.93 -16.68
C VAL A 356 0.64 21.90 -17.81
N ASN A 357 1.08 22.21 -19.04
CA ASN A 357 0.23 22.11 -20.24
C ASN A 357 0.46 20.79 -21.00
N ARG A 358 1.57 20.10 -20.70
CA ARG A 358 1.93 18.78 -21.23
C ARG A 358 2.61 17.94 -20.16
N ALA A 359 2.38 16.64 -20.19
CA ALA A 359 3.00 15.67 -19.30
C ALA A 359 3.01 14.28 -19.96
N GLU A 360 3.84 13.37 -19.44
CA GLU A 360 3.66 11.94 -19.70
C GLU A 360 2.63 11.38 -18.71
N VAL A 361 1.63 10.63 -19.16
CA VAL A 361 0.64 9.99 -18.30
C VAL A 361 0.84 8.48 -18.23
N LYS A 362 0.70 7.92 -17.03
CA LYS A 362 0.49 6.48 -16.80
C LYS A 362 -0.88 6.25 -16.17
N TRP A 363 -1.66 5.32 -16.72
CA TRP A 363 -2.92 4.85 -16.11
C TRP A 363 -2.89 3.39 -15.63
N ARG A 364 -1.75 2.73 -15.83
CA ARG A 364 -1.44 1.39 -15.33
C ARG A 364 0.03 1.38 -14.89
N TYR A 365 0.32 0.65 -13.81
CA TYR A 365 1.65 0.65 -13.19
C TYR A 365 2.77 0.25 -14.17
N ARG A 366 2.57 -0.84 -14.93
CA ARG A 366 3.58 -1.39 -15.86
C ARG A 366 3.41 -0.94 -17.31
N SER A 367 2.52 0.02 -17.59
CA SER A 367 2.38 0.55 -18.94
C SER A 367 3.45 1.62 -19.22
N PRO A 368 3.90 1.75 -20.48
CA PRO A 368 4.65 2.92 -20.91
C PRO A 368 3.86 4.20 -20.61
N ALA A 369 4.59 5.28 -20.33
CA ALA A 369 3.97 6.58 -20.22
C ALA A 369 3.64 7.13 -21.61
N VAL A 370 2.50 7.81 -21.75
CA VAL A 370 2.05 8.39 -23.02
C VAL A 370 2.04 9.90 -22.90
N PRO A 371 2.69 10.65 -23.81
CA PRO A 371 2.61 12.10 -23.83
C PRO A 371 1.17 12.58 -24.04
N ALA A 372 0.78 13.63 -23.33
CA ALA A 372 -0.54 14.22 -23.42
C ALA A 372 -0.52 15.72 -23.19
N ALA A 373 -1.43 16.44 -23.85
CA ALA A 373 -1.81 17.78 -23.43
C ALA A 373 -2.69 17.71 -22.17
N VAL A 374 -2.48 18.64 -21.25
CA VAL A 374 -3.12 18.65 -19.93
C VAL A 374 -3.96 19.92 -19.79
N GLU A 375 -5.24 19.74 -19.49
CA GLU A 375 -6.19 20.81 -19.17
C GLU A 375 -6.65 20.62 -17.72
N GLU A 376 -6.37 21.60 -16.85
CA GLU A 376 -6.87 21.60 -15.46
C GLU A 376 -8.39 21.83 -15.45
N THR A 377 -9.11 21.10 -14.62
CA THR A 377 -10.57 21.24 -14.45
C THR A 377 -10.91 21.52 -12.98
N GLU A 378 -12.16 21.87 -12.68
CA GLU A 378 -12.61 22.15 -11.31
C GLU A 378 -12.35 20.98 -10.33
N HIS A 379 -12.37 19.75 -10.83
CA HIS A 379 -12.26 18.53 -10.01
C HIS A 379 -11.08 17.64 -10.37
N GLY A 380 -10.15 18.12 -11.20
CA GLY A 380 -8.99 17.35 -11.63
C GLY A 380 -8.40 17.85 -12.94
N PHE A 381 -8.36 16.98 -13.95
CA PHE A 381 -7.76 17.32 -15.23
C PHE A 381 -8.32 16.45 -16.37
N ARG A 382 -8.25 17.00 -17.59
CA ARG A 382 -8.51 16.30 -18.85
C ARG A 382 -7.19 16.17 -19.60
N LEU A 383 -7.01 15.02 -20.25
CA LEU A 383 -5.83 14.67 -21.01
C LEU A 383 -6.23 14.42 -22.46
N ALA A 384 -5.59 15.10 -23.40
CA ALA A 384 -5.64 14.75 -24.82
C ALA A 384 -4.34 14.03 -25.16
N LEU A 385 -4.43 12.74 -25.48
CA LEU A 385 -3.29 11.85 -25.66
C LEU A 385 -2.72 11.97 -27.07
N ASP A 386 -1.39 11.93 -27.19
CA ASP A 386 -0.72 11.93 -28.49
C ASP A 386 -0.93 10.61 -29.26
N THR A 387 -1.22 9.53 -28.54
CA THR A 387 -1.57 8.21 -29.10
C THR A 387 -2.74 7.60 -28.34
N PRO A 388 -3.67 6.88 -29.00
CA PRO A 388 -4.81 6.25 -28.33
C PRO A 388 -4.39 5.35 -27.16
N ALA A 389 -5.03 5.54 -26.01
CA ALA A 389 -4.90 4.65 -24.87
C ALA A 389 -5.80 3.43 -25.05
N TYR A 390 -5.31 2.28 -24.58
CA TYR A 390 -6.07 1.04 -24.56
C TYR A 390 -6.22 0.55 -23.12
N GLY A 391 -7.41 0.05 -22.78
CA GLY A 391 -7.68 -0.51 -21.46
C GLY A 391 -7.71 0.55 -20.34
N VAL A 392 -8.26 1.73 -20.65
CA VAL A 392 -8.62 2.73 -19.65
C VAL A 392 -9.85 2.22 -18.91
N ALA A 393 -9.72 2.01 -17.61
CA ALA A 393 -10.79 1.45 -16.77
C ALA A 393 -11.11 2.43 -15.64
N ALA A 394 -12.40 2.71 -15.44
CA ALA A 394 -12.86 3.53 -14.33
C ALA A 394 -12.34 2.98 -12.99
N GLY A 395 -11.92 3.86 -12.10
CA GLY A 395 -11.33 3.49 -10.80
C GLY A 395 -9.83 3.18 -10.81
N GLN A 396 -9.18 3.13 -11.98
CA GLN A 396 -7.72 3.15 -12.08
C GLN A 396 -7.16 4.57 -11.81
N ALA A 397 -5.88 4.66 -11.49
CA ALA A 397 -5.23 5.96 -11.30
C ALA A 397 -4.78 6.54 -12.63
N ALA A 398 -4.72 7.86 -12.74
CA ALA A 398 -3.96 8.58 -13.77
C ALA A 398 -2.84 9.37 -13.08
N VAL A 399 -1.59 9.11 -13.45
CA VAL A 399 -0.40 9.76 -12.86
C VAL A 399 0.35 10.51 -13.95
N LEU A 400 0.58 11.80 -13.74
CA LEU A 400 1.25 12.69 -14.68
C LEU A 400 2.69 12.93 -14.24
N TYR A 401 3.60 12.83 -15.20
CA TYR A 401 5.03 13.04 -15.03
C TYR A 401 5.53 14.19 -15.91
N ASP A 402 6.35 15.07 -15.36
CA ASP A 402 7.12 16.09 -16.08
C ASP A 402 8.60 15.89 -15.74
N ALA A 403 9.42 15.54 -16.73
CA ALA A 403 10.84 15.22 -16.54
C ALA A 403 11.12 14.21 -15.39
N GLY A 404 10.20 13.26 -15.17
CA GLY A 404 10.30 12.24 -14.11
C GLY A 404 9.69 12.65 -12.76
N MET A 405 9.20 13.88 -12.60
CA MET A 405 8.52 14.37 -11.40
C MET A 405 7.01 14.17 -11.50
N VAL A 406 6.36 13.70 -10.44
CA VAL A 406 4.91 13.57 -10.37
C VAL A 406 4.28 14.94 -10.23
N VAL A 407 3.68 15.42 -11.31
CA VAL A 407 3.07 16.76 -11.40
C VAL A 407 1.56 16.76 -11.24
N GLY A 408 0.93 15.59 -11.23
CA GLY A 408 -0.50 15.45 -10.96
C GLY A 408 -0.89 13.99 -10.78
N ALA A 409 -1.98 13.77 -10.04
CA ALA A 409 -2.54 12.44 -9.87
C ALA A 409 -4.06 12.51 -9.68
N GLY A 410 -4.75 11.51 -10.23
CA GLY A 410 -6.20 11.39 -10.14
C GLY A 410 -6.69 9.95 -10.31
N VAL A 411 -8.01 9.79 -10.32
CA VAL A 411 -8.72 8.53 -10.56
C VAL A 411 -9.59 8.71 -11.80
N LEU A 412 -9.52 7.75 -12.70
CA LEU A 412 -10.28 7.66 -13.95
C LEU A 412 -11.78 7.45 -13.71
#